data_AF-A0A2N1JQ33-F1
#
_entry.id   AF-A0A2N1JQ33-F1
#
_cell.length_a   1.000
_cell.length_b   1.000
_cell.length_c   1.000
_cell.angle_alpha   90.00
_cell.angle_beta   90.00
_cell.angle_gamma   90.00
#
_symmetry.space_group_name_H-M   'P 1'
#
loop_
_entity.id
_entity.type
_entity.pdbx_description
1 polymer ?
#
loop_
_entity_poly.entity_id
_entity_poly.type
_entity_poly.pdbx_seq_one_letter_code
_entity_poly.pdbx_strand_id
1 'polypeptide(L)' 'MITYAKVLSWRELRDMIILECVSDEQYFEISTYKKRIYNAHLLNEQLYLRLDSNGEIIGIDLRD' A
#
# COMPACT_ATOMS: atom_id res chain seq x y z
N MET A 1 -8.44 -0.32 15.56
CA MET A 1 -7.26 0.56 15.47
C MET A 1 -6.89 0.64 14.00
N ILE A 2 -6.64 1.83 13.46
CA ILE A 2 -6.24 2.02 12.06
C ILE A 2 -4.76 2.34 12.06
N THR A 3 -3.98 1.58 11.30
CA THR A 3 -2.55 1.81 11.10
C THR A 3 -2.30 2.25 9.66
N TYR A 4 -1.20 2.98 9.48
CA TYR A 4 -0.79 3.50 8.18
C TYR A 4 0.58 2.95 7.84
N ALA A 5 0.71 2.38 6.64
CA ALA A 5 1.98 1.90 6.13
C ALA A 5 2.39 2.74 4.93
N LYS A 6 3.62 3.28 4.94
CA LYS A 6 4.17 4.00 3.80
C LYS A 6 4.62 3.01 2.74
N VAL A 7 4.21 3.21 1.50
CA VAL A 7 4.72 2.43 0.36
C VAL A 7 6.04 3.02 -0.10
N LEU A 8 7.07 2.18 -0.18
CA LEU A 8 8.42 2.55 -0.57
C LEU A 8 8.69 2.25 -2.04
N SER A 9 8.24 1.08 -2.49
CA SER A 9 8.44 0.61 -3.85
C SER A 9 7.30 -0.35 -4.24
N TRP A 10 7.23 -0.68 -5.53
CA TRP A 10 6.31 -1.71 -6.01
C TRP A 10 6.93 -2.49 -7.16
N ARG A 11 6.44 -3.72 -7.35
CA ARG A 11 6.78 -4.58 -8.47
C ARG A 11 5.59 -5.39 -8.95
N GLU A 12 5.61 -5.77 -10.22
CA GLU A 12 4.62 -6.69 -10.77
C GLU A 12 4.99 -8.14 -10.51
N LEU A 13 4.00 -8.96 -10.18
CA LEU A 13 4.12 -10.40 -10.08
C LEU A 13 2.92 -11.05 -10.77
N ARG A 14 3.05 -11.37 -12.06
CA ARG A 14 1.96 -11.85 -12.91
C ARG A 14 0.79 -10.84 -12.91
N ASP A 15 -0.38 -11.25 -12.45
CA ASP A 15 -1.60 -10.41 -12.36
C ASP A 15 -1.68 -9.60 -11.05
N MET A 16 -0.66 -9.74 -10.18
CA MET A 16 -0.55 -9.04 -8.91
C MET A 16 0.48 -7.91 -8.98
N ILE A 17 0.31 -6.96 -8.07
CA ILE A 17 1.31 -5.97 -7.69
C ILE A 17 1.70 -6.30 -6.24
N ILE A 18 3.00 -6.29 -5.99
CA ILE A 18 3.58 -6.38 -4.65
C ILE A 18 4.03 -4.97 -4.26
N LEU A 19 3.60 -4.52 -3.09
CA LEU A 19 3.94 -3.22 -2.50
C LEU A 19 4.89 -3.46 -1.34
N GLU A 20 6.09 -2.89 -1.40
CA GLU A 20 7.01 -2.87 -0.27
C GLU A 20 6.62 -1.72 0.65
N CYS A 21 6.33 -2.03 1.91
CA CYS A 21 5.77 -1.10 2.87
C CYS A 21 6.63 -1.01 4.14
N VAL A 22 6.57 0.13 4.80
CA VAL A 22 7.13 0.33 6.15
C VAL A 22 6.09 0.94 7.09
N SER A 23 5.97 0.40 8.29
CA SER A 23 5.16 0.93 9.40
C SER A 23 5.92 0.70 10.70
N ASP A 24 6.08 1.73 11.52
CA ASP A 24 6.80 1.63 12.80
C ASP A 24 8.15 0.90 12.69
N GLU A 25 8.94 1.26 11.67
CA GLU A 25 10.25 0.67 11.32
C GLU A 25 10.23 -0.81 10.88
N GLN A 26 9.06 -1.44 10.82
CA GLN A 26 8.89 -2.80 10.31
C GLN A 26 8.62 -2.79 8.81
N TYR A 27 9.38 -3.62 8.08
CA TYR A 27 9.26 -3.80 6.64
C TYR A 27 8.43 -5.03 6.32
N PHE A 28 7.50 -4.90 5.38
CA PHE A 28 6.65 -6.00 4.95
C PHE A 28 6.12 -5.78 3.53
N GLU A 29 5.59 -6.85 2.94
CA GLU A 29 5.03 -6.82 1.58
C GLU A 29 3.52 -6.99 1.63
N ILE A 30 2.81 -6.20 0.82
CA ILE A 30 1.39 -6.39 0.57
C ILE A 30 1.20 -6.77 -0.90
N SER A 31 0.50 -7.88 -1.12
CA SER A 31 0.12 -8.33 -2.46
C SER A 31 -1.33 -7.93 -2.76
N THR A 32 -1.55 -7.36 -3.93
CA THR A 32 -2.88 -7.00 -4.40
C THR A 32 -3.01 -7.20 -5.91
N TYR A 33 -4.22 -7.40 -6.41
CA TYR A 33 -4.45 -7.59 -7.84
C TYR A 33 -4.56 -6.24 -8.56
N LYS A 34 -4.00 -6.13 -9.78
CA LYS A 34 -4.07 -4.91 -10.60
C LYS A 34 -5.49 -4.35 -10.72
N LYS A 35 -6.47 -5.24 -10.95
CA LYS A 35 -7.90 -4.93 -11.08
C LYS A 35 -8.57 -4.36 -9.82
N ARG A 36 -7.91 -4.38 -8.65
CA ARG A 36 -8.45 -3.83 -7.40
C ARG A 36 -7.97 -2.42 -7.11
N ILE A 37 -6.98 -1.92 -7.87
CA ILE A 37 -6.49 -0.56 -7.75
C ILE A 37 -7.17 0.28 -8.84
N TYR A 38 -8.22 1.00 -8.45
CA TYR A 38 -9.01 1.83 -9.38
C TYR A 38 -8.50 3.28 -9.48
N ASN A 39 -7.64 3.71 -8.56
CA ASN A 39 -7.20 5.10 -8.43
C ASN A 39 -5.67 5.17 -8.37
N ALA A 40 -5.01 5.11 -9.52
CA ALA A 40 -3.59 5.47 -9.63
C ALA A 40 -3.51 6.98 -9.92
N HIS A 41 -3.09 7.79 -8.94
CA HIS A 41 -2.87 9.22 -9.12
C HIS A 41 -1.48 9.67 -8.61
N LEU A 42 -1.02 10.76 -9.22
CA LEU A 42 0.29 11.45 -9.27
C LEU A 42 1.47 10.96 -8.39
N LEU A 43 2.59 10.70 -9.09
CA LEU A 43 3.92 10.23 -8.64
C LEU A 43 4.67 11.13 -7.63
N ASN A 44 4.10 12.26 -7.19
CA ASN A 44 4.81 13.23 -6.35
C ASN A 44 4.34 13.24 -4.88
N GLU A 45 3.30 12.50 -4.53
CA GLU A 45 2.76 12.43 -3.16
C GLU A 45 3.14 11.11 -2.47
N GLN A 46 3.28 11.14 -1.14
CA GLN A 46 3.59 9.92 -0.39
C GLN A 46 2.32 9.07 -0.26
N LEU A 47 2.40 7.83 -0.74
CA LEU A 47 1.28 6.89 -0.70
C LEU A 47 1.29 6.06 0.59
N TYR A 48 0.16 6.08 1.29
CA TYR A 48 -0.05 5.31 2.51
C TYR A 48 -1.20 4.32 2.37
N LEU A 49 -1.02 3.10 2.86
CA LEU A 49 -2.07 2.10 2.97
C LEU A 49 -2.70 2.16 4.36
N ARG A 50 -4.03 2.15 4.42
CA ARG A 50 -4.81 2.02 5.66
C ARG A 50 -5.09 0.55 5.89
N LEU A 51 -4.65 0.06 7.03
CA LEU A 51 -4.81 -1.34 7.44
C LEU A 51 -5.76 -1.43 8.64
N ASP A 52 -6.52 -2.53 8.70
CA ASP A 52 -7.25 -2.92 9.91
C ASP A 52 -6.32 -3.64 10.91
N SER A 53 -6.90 -4.10 12.04
CA SER A 53 -6.13 -4.80 13.07
C SER A 53 -5.56 -6.16 12.64
N ASN A 54 -6.02 -6.71 11.51
CA ASN A 54 -5.56 -7.97 10.95
C ASN A 54 -4.53 -7.76 9.83
N GLY A 55 -4.22 -6.51 9.48
CA GLY A 55 -3.33 -6.19 8.36
C GLY A 55 -4.03 -6.19 6.99
N GLU A 56 -5.35 -6.26 6.94
CA GLU A 56 -6.11 -6.20 5.69
C GLU A 56 -6.21 -4.75 5.18
N ILE A 57 -6.08 -4.57 3.86
CA ILE A 57 -6.20 -3.24 3.24
C ILE A 57 -7.67 -2.80 3.28
N ILE A 58 -7.93 -1.69 3.99
CA ILE A 58 -9.25 -1.07 4.06
C ILE A 58 -9.31 0.29 3.33
N GLY A 59 -8.18 0.79 2.84
CA GLY A 59 -8.14 2.01 2.03
C GLY A 59 -6.73 2.46 1.67
N ILE A 60 -6.66 3.52 0.86
CA ILE A 60 -5.44 4.21 0.46
C ILE A 60 -5.60 5.68 0.87
N ASP A 61 -4.54 6.28 1.38
CA ASP A 61 -4.48 7.68 1.81
C ASP A 61 -3.29 8.36 1.10
N LEU A 62 -3.50 9.59 0.64
CA LEU A 62 -2.48 10.43 0.01
C LEU A 62 -2.15 11.54 0.99
N ARG A 63 -0.86 11.71 1.29
CA ARG A 63 -0.40 12.76 2.21
C ARG A 63 0.80 13.48 1.62
N ASP A 64 0.81 14.80 1.81
CA ASP A 64 1.93 15.68 1.52
C ASP A 64 3.12 15.44 2.48
#